data_AF-A0A4R6RRX1-F1
#
_entry.id   AF-A0A4R6RRX1-F1
#
_cell.length_a   1.000
_cell.length_b   1.000
_cell.length_c   1.000
_cell.angle_alpha   90.00
_cell.angle_beta   90.00
_cell.angle_gamma   90.00
#
_symmetry.space_group_name_H-M   'P 1'
#
loop_
_entity.id
_entity.type
_entity.pdbx_description
1 polymer ?
#
loop_
_entity_poly.entity_id
_entity_poly.type
_entity_poly.pdbx_seq_one_letter_code
_entity_poly.pdbx_strand_id
1 'polypeptide(L)'
;MQHIRESMEIPGVAENPSSTTVAQQIAKRKGLNFALKFIAFALVPITFLMGAVSFLEATGEKQQMPNLSSHTVNGAGGKAAAISQVESWLSSDPAPLPGGAMVSWDGYTERSAPEPLKENDERPSYVEQAHYFTLRAGDQVYDSQVLVLVDGEHGVKTVDTPSLLPRPVEATSAWAGETPWFGYRGNSPSDAVTTAIEAWADAYISGSPKLLKQMTGDGKEGRSYVPISGAQDVTVEVTTTAVLAPKTLAEEESWKEPDQLIARVELLVHWAGEPAPKPGDKSVPITFDVLVIDTHSANAKVVSWGGVGAGPGLSPFSVGLDGVSLKEPSKTGTEDGDQPNEEEPAKEKDAKDQ
;
A
#
# COMPACT_ATOMS: atom_id res chain seq x y z
N MET A 1 76.43 12.76 -14.09
CA MET A 1 76.95 13.04 -15.45
C MET A 1 75.91 13.92 -16.13
N GLN A 2 76.22 15.22 -16.27
CA GLN A 2 76.47 15.88 -17.57
C GLN A 2 75.25 15.85 -18.50
N HIS A 3 74.76 16.92 -19.11
CA HIS A 3 75.26 18.27 -19.27
C HIS A 3 74.08 19.16 -19.68
N ILE A 4 74.09 20.37 -19.16
CA ILE A 4 73.37 21.54 -19.62
C ILE A 4 73.67 21.77 -21.12
N ARG A 5 72.66 22.02 -21.95
CA ARG A 5 72.81 22.78 -23.21
C ARG A 5 72.00 24.05 -23.12
N GLU A 6 72.69 25.11 -22.71
CA GLU A 6 72.38 26.48 -23.04
C GLU A 6 72.67 26.77 -24.52
N SER A 7 72.14 27.92 -24.96
CA SER A 7 72.47 28.70 -26.16
C SER A 7 71.62 28.41 -27.40
N MET A 8 70.63 29.27 -27.68
CA MET A 8 70.84 30.55 -28.36
C MET A 8 69.48 31.29 -28.43
N GLU A 9 69.23 32.19 -27.48
CA GLU A 9 68.35 33.31 -27.76
C GLU A 9 69.16 34.31 -28.61
N ILE A 10 68.71 34.53 -29.84
CA ILE A 10 69.10 35.71 -30.62
C ILE A 10 68.08 36.79 -30.25
N PRO A 11 68.46 37.83 -29.49
CA PRO A 11 67.59 38.95 -29.22
C PRO A 11 67.58 39.88 -30.44
N GLY A 12 66.39 40.19 -30.98
CA GLY A 12 66.24 41.33 -31.88
C GLY A 12 65.77 41.05 -33.31
N VAL A 13 64.80 40.16 -33.52
CA VAL A 13 63.92 40.25 -34.69
C VAL A 13 62.49 40.42 -34.20
N ALA A 14 62.03 41.67 -34.17
CA ALA A 14 60.62 41.98 -34.07
C ALA A 14 59.95 41.51 -35.37
N GLU A 15 59.30 40.35 -35.33
CA GLU A 15 58.44 39.92 -36.43
C GLU A 15 57.27 40.90 -36.57
N ASN A 16 57.20 41.51 -37.74
CA ASN A 16 56.19 42.49 -38.13
C ASN A 16 54.78 41.85 -38.12
N PRO A 17 53.86 42.25 -37.23
CA PRO A 17 52.52 41.65 -37.12
C PRO A 17 51.58 42.03 -38.29
N SER A 18 52.08 42.72 -39.31
CA SER A 18 51.27 43.31 -40.39
C SER A 18 51.33 42.55 -41.72
N SER A 19 51.93 41.36 -41.79
CA SER A 19 51.84 40.54 -43.01
C SER A 19 50.45 39.91 -43.11
N THR A 20 49.74 40.21 -44.20
CA THR A 20 48.36 39.77 -44.48
C THR A 20 48.18 38.25 -44.47
N THR A 21 49.28 37.49 -44.61
CA THR A 21 49.35 36.03 -44.54
C THR A 21 49.20 35.46 -43.12
N VAL A 22 49.60 36.18 -42.07
CA VAL A 22 49.49 35.70 -40.67
C VAL A 22 48.08 35.93 -40.09
N ALA A 23 47.45 37.06 -40.42
CA ALA A 23 46.07 37.35 -40.01
C ALA A 23 45.04 36.35 -40.58
N GLN A 24 45.21 35.89 -41.82
CA GLN A 24 44.33 34.90 -42.44
C GLN A 24 44.48 33.49 -41.83
N GLN A 25 45.68 33.11 -41.39
CA GLN A 25 45.90 31.83 -40.71
C GLN A 25 45.34 31.81 -39.27
N ILE A 26 45.38 32.94 -38.56
CA ILE A 26 44.79 33.07 -37.21
C ILE A 26 43.25 33.02 -37.27
N ALA A 27 42.63 33.63 -38.29
CA ALA A 27 41.17 33.59 -38.46
C ALA A 27 40.63 32.17 -38.74
N LYS A 28 41.34 31.38 -39.57
CA LYS A 28 40.97 29.98 -39.85
C LYS A 28 41.14 29.06 -38.63
N ARG A 29 42.16 29.26 -37.79
CA ARG A 29 42.35 28.51 -36.54
C ARG A 29 41.31 28.85 -35.46
N LYS A 30 40.82 30.10 -35.41
CA LYS A 30 39.76 30.51 -34.47
C LYS A 30 38.39 29.89 -34.83
N GLY A 31 38.05 29.81 -36.12
CA GLY A 31 36.79 29.17 -36.58
C GLY A 31 36.73 27.67 -36.30
N LEU A 32 37.83 26.95 -36.51
CA LEU A 32 37.92 25.51 -36.26
C LEU A 32 37.80 25.17 -34.75
N ASN A 33 38.44 25.98 -33.89
CA ASN A 33 38.34 25.81 -32.44
C ASN A 33 36.96 26.18 -31.88
N PHE A 34 36.21 27.06 -32.55
CA PHE A 34 34.85 27.41 -32.16
C PHE A 34 33.85 26.30 -32.55
N ALA A 35 33.99 25.73 -33.75
CA ALA A 35 33.18 24.59 -34.20
C ALA A 35 33.38 23.33 -33.34
N LEU A 36 34.63 23.01 -32.97
CA LEU A 36 34.94 21.89 -32.06
C LEU A 36 34.36 22.07 -30.65
N LYS A 37 34.35 23.30 -30.12
CA LYS A 37 33.74 23.62 -28.83
C LYS A 37 32.21 23.54 -28.86
N PHE A 38 31.57 23.90 -29.97
CA PHE A 38 30.12 23.77 -30.14
C PHE A 38 29.67 22.30 -30.25
N ILE A 39 30.42 21.45 -30.96
CA ILE A 39 30.14 20.00 -31.05
C ILE A 39 30.29 19.34 -29.67
N ALA A 40 31.30 19.73 -28.89
CA ALA A 40 31.47 19.24 -27.51
C ALA A 40 30.33 19.70 -26.58
N PHE A 41 29.82 20.93 -26.73
CA PHE A 41 28.74 21.44 -25.87
C PHE A 41 27.35 20.85 -26.21
N ALA A 42 27.14 20.41 -27.46
CA ALA A 42 25.89 19.77 -27.89
C ALA A 42 25.82 18.26 -27.55
N LEU A 43 26.96 17.54 -27.57
CA LEU A 43 26.99 16.09 -27.31
C LEU A 43 27.03 15.72 -25.83
N VAL A 44 27.67 16.55 -24.98
CA VAL A 44 27.79 16.29 -23.53
C VAL A 44 26.43 16.18 -22.80
N PRO A 45 25.43 17.08 -23.01
CA PRO A 45 24.15 16.94 -22.31
C PRO A 45 23.34 15.71 -22.76
N ILE A 46 23.49 15.25 -24.01
CA ILE A 46 22.78 14.07 -24.53
C ILE A 46 23.36 12.79 -23.92
N THR A 47 24.68 12.69 -23.77
CA THR A 47 25.31 11.56 -23.07
C THR A 47 25.03 11.56 -21.57
N PHE A 48 24.88 12.74 -20.95
CA PHE A 48 24.53 12.84 -19.53
C PHE A 48 23.06 12.46 -19.28
N LEU A 49 22.14 12.82 -20.19
CA LEU A 49 20.73 12.40 -20.08
C LEU A 49 20.55 10.90 -20.30
N MET A 50 21.28 10.26 -21.22
CA MET A 50 21.22 8.80 -21.40
C MET A 50 21.84 8.04 -20.22
N GLY A 51 22.92 8.55 -19.61
CA GLY A 51 23.51 7.95 -18.41
C GLY A 51 22.63 8.09 -17.15
N ALA A 52 21.89 9.19 -17.02
CA ALA A 52 21.00 9.43 -15.87
C ALA A 52 19.79 8.48 -15.84
N VAL A 53 19.29 8.05 -17.01
CA VAL A 53 18.18 7.07 -17.08
C VAL A 53 18.65 5.67 -16.63
N SER A 54 19.87 5.27 -17.01
CA SER A 54 20.45 3.99 -16.57
C SER A 54 20.85 3.97 -15.09
N PHE A 55 21.20 5.12 -14.51
CA PHE A 55 21.52 5.23 -13.08
C PHE A 55 20.27 5.27 -12.17
N LEU A 56 19.14 5.78 -12.67
CA LEU A 56 17.86 5.69 -11.95
C LEU A 56 17.25 4.27 -11.96
N GLU A 57 17.50 3.47 -13.00
CA GLU A 57 17.11 2.04 -12.99
C GLU A 57 18.04 1.18 -12.13
N ALA A 58 19.32 1.53 -11.98
CA ALA A 58 20.28 0.76 -11.18
C ALA A 58 20.23 1.03 -9.66
N THR A 59 19.56 2.11 -9.22
CA THR A 59 19.39 2.45 -7.80
C THR A 59 17.96 2.29 -7.30
N GLY A 60 17.02 2.03 -8.21
CA GLY A 60 15.67 1.58 -7.91
C GLY A 60 15.63 0.06 -7.77
N GLU A 61 16.43 -0.51 -6.86
CA GLU A 61 16.17 -1.87 -6.37
C GLU A 61 14.85 -1.81 -5.60
N LYS A 62 13.74 -1.87 -6.35
CA LYS A 62 12.49 -2.36 -5.80
C LYS A 62 12.86 -3.74 -5.25
N GLN A 63 13.03 -3.83 -3.94
CA GLN A 63 12.93 -5.09 -3.22
C GLN A 63 11.51 -5.60 -3.45
N GLN A 64 11.30 -6.15 -4.63
CA GLN A 64 10.16 -6.97 -4.94
C GLN A 64 10.44 -8.24 -4.16
N MET A 65 10.01 -8.25 -2.90
CA MET A 65 9.95 -9.48 -2.13
C MET A 65 9.27 -10.50 -3.04
N PRO A 66 9.92 -11.63 -3.37
CA PRO A 66 9.30 -12.61 -4.22
C PRO A 66 7.98 -12.99 -3.55
N ASN A 67 6.87 -12.86 -4.29
CA ASN A 67 5.59 -13.42 -3.89
C ASN A 67 5.76 -14.94 -3.89
N LEU A 68 6.33 -15.48 -2.82
CA LEU A 68 6.48 -16.90 -2.62
C LEU A 68 5.07 -17.45 -2.33
N SER A 69 4.63 -18.39 -3.16
CA SER A 69 3.39 -19.11 -2.90
C SER A 69 3.47 -19.80 -1.53
N SER A 70 2.34 -19.96 -0.83
CA SER A 70 2.27 -20.70 0.44
C SER A 70 2.90 -22.11 0.33
N HIS A 71 2.84 -22.73 -0.86
CA HIS A 71 3.48 -24.02 -1.12
C HIS A 71 5.02 -23.96 -1.13
N THR A 72 5.62 -22.85 -1.58
CA THR A 72 7.09 -22.65 -1.57
C THR A 72 7.62 -22.44 -0.16
N VAL A 73 6.85 -21.74 0.69
CA VAL A 73 7.23 -21.45 2.08
C VAL A 73 6.99 -22.66 2.99
N ASN A 74 5.91 -23.42 2.76
CA ASN A 74 5.61 -24.65 3.51
C ASN A 74 6.53 -25.84 3.18
N GLY A 75 7.33 -25.77 2.12
CA GLY A 75 8.31 -26.78 1.73
C GLY A 75 9.69 -26.65 2.39
N ALA A 76 9.84 -25.77 3.39
CA ALA A 76 11.12 -25.58 4.08
C ALA A 76 11.56 -26.86 4.78
N GLY A 77 12.73 -27.39 4.40
CA GLY A 77 13.25 -28.66 4.90
C GLY A 77 13.32 -28.75 6.43
N GLY A 78 13.67 -27.65 7.10
CA GLY A 78 13.77 -27.58 8.56
C GLY A 78 12.45 -27.41 9.32
N LYS A 79 11.32 -27.14 8.65
CA LYS A 79 10.07 -26.73 9.31
C LYS A 79 9.53 -27.77 10.28
N ALA A 80 9.49 -29.04 9.88
CA ALA A 80 8.96 -30.10 10.74
C ALA A 80 9.81 -30.27 12.02
N ALA A 81 11.14 -30.24 11.88
CA ALA A 81 12.05 -30.30 13.02
C ALA A 81 11.91 -29.08 13.94
N ALA A 82 11.76 -27.89 13.38
CA ALA A 82 11.53 -26.67 14.15
C ALA A 82 10.22 -26.73 14.95
N ILE A 83 9.11 -27.16 14.32
CA ILE A 83 7.81 -27.35 15.00
C ILE A 83 7.94 -28.35 16.15
N SER A 84 8.49 -29.53 15.88
CA SER A 84 8.65 -30.57 16.91
C SER A 84 9.55 -30.11 18.05
N GLN A 85 10.56 -29.29 17.78
CA GLN A 85 11.44 -28.71 18.81
C GLN A 85 10.70 -27.72 19.71
N VAL A 86 9.84 -26.85 19.14
CA VAL A 86 9.00 -25.93 19.93
C VAL A 86 8.00 -26.72 20.76
N GLU A 87 7.30 -27.69 20.17
CA GLU A 87 6.33 -28.53 20.88
C GLU A 87 6.98 -29.30 22.02
N SER A 88 8.11 -29.95 21.76
CA SER A 88 8.86 -30.70 22.79
C SER A 88 9.39 -29.79 23.89
N TRP A 89 9.80 -28.57 23.55
CA TRP A 89 10.26 -27.58 24.51
C TRP A 89 9.11 -27.08 25.39
N LEU A 90 7.94 -26.78 24.80
CA LEU A 90 6.73 -26.39 25.56
C LEU A 90 6.21 -27.52 26.46
N SER A 91 6.38 -28.77 26.05
CA SER A 91 5.96 -29.95 26.82
C SER A 91 7.00 -30.46 27.82
N SER A 92 8.16 -29.82 27.96
CA SER A 92 9.18 -30.30 28.91
C SER A 92 8.71 -30.14 30.37
N ASP A 93 9.37 -30.84 31.29
CA ASP A 93 9.09 -30.74 32.72
C ASP A 93 10.37 -30.28 33.48
N PRO A 94 10.38 -29.07 34.07
CA PRO A 94 9.32 -28.06 34.02
C PRO A 94 9.17 -27.43 32.63
N ALA A 95 7.95 -26.99 32.30
CA ALA A 95 7.68 -26.29 31.04
C ALA A 95 8.34 -24.90 31.07
N PRO A 96 9.12 -24.49 30.06
CA PRO A 96 9.79 -23.20 30.03
C PRO A 96 8.79 -22.04 29.85
N LEU A 97 7.63 -22.34 29.25
CA LEU A 97 6.48 -21.46 29.17
C LEU A 97 5.22 -22.20 29.67
N PRO A 98 4.91 -22.15 30.98
CA PRO A 98 3.76 -22.84 31.54
C PRO A 98 2.44 -22.36 30.91
N GLY A 99 1.62 -23.31 30.43
CA GLY A 99 0.38 -22.99 29.71
C GLY A 99 0.61 -22.37 28.32
N GLY A 100 1.85 -22.37 27.84
CA GLY A 100 2.22 -21.88 26.53
C GLY A 100 1.76 -22.80 25.41
N ALA A 101 1.28 -22.20 24.33
CA ALA A 101 0.94 -22.90 23.10
C ALA A 101 1.52 -22.17 21.89
N MET A 102 1.88 -22.93 20.87
CA MET A 102 2.24 -22.38 19.55
C MET A 102 0.96 -21.92 18.84
N VAL A 103 0.91 -20.65 18.44
CA VAL A 103 -0.20 -20.04 17.70
C VAL A 103 0.03 -20.15 16.20
N SER A 104 1.24 -19.84 15.76
CA SER A 104 1.60 -19.88 14.34
C SER A 104 3.09 -20.13 14.14
N TRP A 105 3.39 -20.67 12.95
CA TRP A 105 4.71 -20.59 12.35
C TRP A 105 4.70 -19.43 11.36
N ASP A 106 5.60 -18.47 11.56
CA ASP A 106 5.59 -17.17 10.90
C ASP A 106 6.57 -17.10 9.70
N GLY A 107 7.25 -18.21 9.42
CA GLY A 107 8.19 -18.32 8.30
C GLY A 107 9.60 -18.71 8.74
N TYR A 108 10.55 -18.55 7.82
CA TYR A 108 11.97 -18.77 8.08
C TYR A 108 12.85 -17.84 7.24
N THR A 109 14.08 -17.64 7.69
CA THR A 109 15.16 -17.10 6.86
C THR A 109 16.21 -18.17 6.65
N GLU A 110 16.89 -18.15 5.50
CA GLU A 110 17.94 -19.10 5.16
C GLU A 110 19.28 -18.39 4.97
N ARG A 111 20.36 -19.01 5.44
CA ARG A 111 21.73 -18.58 5.22
C ARG A 111 22.56 -19.76 4.77
N SER A 112 23.19 -19.63 3.59
CA SER A 112 24.23 -20.56 3.16
C SER A 112 25.56 -20.24 3.85
N ALA A 113 26.41 -21.25 4.03
CA ALA A 113 27.77 -21.05 4.50
C ALA A 113 28.50 -20.02 3.62
N PRO A 114 29.31 -19.11 4.20
CA PRO A 114 30.08 -18.13 3.42
C PRO A 114 31.08 -18.83 2.49
N GLU A 115 31.53 -18.11 1.46
CA GLU A 115 32.59 -18.61 0.58
C GLU A 115 33.89 -18.82 1.38
N PRO A 116 34.62 -19.92 1.14
CA PRO A 116 35.85 -20.21 1.84
C PRO A 116 36.91 -19.13 1.54
N LEU A 117 37.71 -18.78 2.55
CA LEU A 117 38.77 -17.78 2.39
C LEU A 117 40.01 -18.35 1.69
N LYS A 118 40.14 -19.68 1.64
CA LYS A 118 41.22 -20.41 0.98
C LYS A 118 40.65 -21.60 0.22
N GLU A 119 41.32 -21.97 -0.88
CA GLU A 119 40.91 -23.07 -1.78
C GLU A 119 40.77 -24.44 -1.09
N ASN A 120 41.45 -24.65 0.05
CA ASN A 120 41.42 -25.90 0.81
C ASN A 120 40.55 -25.84 2.08
N ASP A 121 39.83 -24.75 2.34
CA ASP A 121 38.94 -24.69 3.51
C ASP A 121 37.67 -25.49 3.21
N GLU A 122 37.34 -26.45 4.08
CA GLU A 122 36.11 -27.24 3.96
C GLU A 122 34.88 -26.35 4.19
N ARG A 123 33.93 -26.41 3.25
CA ARG A 123 32.65 -25.72 3.36
C ARG A 123 31.67 -26.62 4.12
N PRO A 124 30.94 -26.10 5.14
CA PRO A 124 29.79 -26.80 5.67
C PRO A 124 28.80 -27.12 4.55
N SER A 125 28.38 -28.37 4.45
CA SER A 125 27.43 -28.85 3.43
C SER A 125 25.97 -28.47 3.74
N TYR A 126 25.71 -27.95 4.93
CA TYR A 126 24.38 -27.55 5.39
C TYR A 126 24.09 -26.06 5.15
N VAL A 127 22.80 -25.73 5.07
CA VAL A 127 22.28 -24.35 5.19
C VAL A 127 21.68 -24.14 6.58
N GLU A 128 21.77 -22.92 7.08
CA GLU A 128 21.10 -22.49 8.31
C GLU A 128 19.71 -21.97 7.97
N GLN A 129 18.68 -22.51 8.63
CA GLN A 129 17.30 -22.01 8.57
C GLN A 129 16.88 -21.52 9.96
N ALA A 130 16.64 -20.22 10.11
CA ALA A 130 16.06 -19.64 11.31
C ALA A 130 14.54 -19.58 11.16
N HIS A 131 13.81 -20.41 11.90
CA HIS A 131 12.35 -20.47 11.90
C HIS A 131 11.76 -19.60 13.00
N TYR A 132 10.68 -18.87 12.70
CA TYR A 132 10.01 -17.94 13.60
C TYR A 132 8.60 -18.43 13.95
N PHE A 133 8.20 -18.20 15.20
CA PHE A 133 6.94 -18.68 15.75
C PHE A 133 6.30 -17.61 16.64
N THR A 134 4.96 -17.60 16.63
CA THR A 134 4.14 -16.89 17.62
C THR A 134 3.72 -17.89 18.69
N LEU A 135 4.04 -17.60 19.95
CA LEU A 135 3.58 -18.36 21.11
C LEU A 135 2.61 -17.52 21.94
N ARG A 136 1.68 -18.16 22.66
CA ARG A 136 0.77 -17.50 23.59
C ARG A 136 0.71 -18.24 24.92
N ALA A 137 0.70 -17.48 26.02
CA ALA A 137 0.43 -17.98 27.36
C ALA A 137 -0.48 -16.98 28.08
N GLY A 138 -1.74 -17.36 28.34
CA GLY A 138 -2.76 -16.43 28.83
C GLY A 138 -3.01 -15.29 27.83
N ASP A 139 -2.86 -14.04 28.27
CA ASP A 139 -3.01 -12.83 27.43
C ASP A 139 -1.67 -12.34 26.84
N GLN A 140 -0.57 -13.02 27.14
CA GLN A 140 0.75 -12.65 26.65
C GLN A 140 1.09 -13.38 25.36
N VAL A 141 1.68 -12.65 24.41
CA VAL A 141 2.16 -13.17 23.13
C VAL A 141 3.68 -13.04 23.10
N TYR A 142 4.35 -14.04 22.54
CA TYR A 142 5.80 -14.11 22.46
C TYR A 142 6.25 -14.46 21.04
N ASP A 143 7.40 -13.91 20.64
CA ASP A 143 8.20 -14.40 19.54
C ASP A 143 9.10 -15.54 20.02
N SER A 144 9.19 -16.60 19.23
CA SER A 144 10.15 -17.68 19.44
C SER A 144 10.88 -18.01 18.15
N GLN A 145 12.16 -18.33 18.27
CA GLN A 145 13.02 -18.68 17.15
C GLN A 145 13.67 -20.04 17.40
N VAL A 146 13.70 -20.88 16.35
CA VAL A 146 14.46 -22.13 16.33
C VAL A 146 15.40 -22.11 15.14
N LEU A 147 16.69 -22.35 15.40
CA LEU A 147 17.69 -22.52 14.36
C LEU A 147 17.75 -24.00 13.95
N VAL A 148 17.73 -24.26 12.66
CA VAL A 148 17.79 -25.60 12.08
C VAL A 148 18.88 -25.63 11.01
N LEU A 149 19.79 -26.59 11.11
CA LEU A 149 20.74 -26.91 10.04
C LEU A 149 20.08 -27.93 9.11
N VAL A 150 20.11 -27.66 7.81
CA VAL A 150 19.51 -28.52 6.77
C VAL A 150 20.59 -28.95 5.80
N ASP A 151 20.80 -30.25 5.70
CA ASP A 151 21.77 -30.89 4.82
C ASP A 151 21.06 -31.90 3.91
N GLY A 152 21.33 -31.85 2.61
CA GLY A 152 20.65 -32.72 1.63
C GLY A 152 20.98 -34.20 1.79
N GLU A 153 22.13 -34.55 2.37
CA GLU A 153 22.59 -35.93 2.55
C GLU A 153 22.34 -36.44 3.98
N HIS A 154 22.50 -35.58 4.98
CA HIS A 154 22.45 -35.92 6.39
C HIS A 154 21.12 -35.55 7.08
N GLY A 155 20.22 -34.86 6.37
CA GLY A 155 18.92 -34.45 6.88
C GLY A 155 18.95 -33.16 7.69
N VAL A 156 18.13 -33.07 8.74
CA VAL A 156 17.94 -31.82 9.51
C VAL A 156 18.36 -31.97 10.97
N LYS A 157 18.87 -30.90 11.56
CA LYS A 157 19.28 -30.84 12.97
C LYS A 157 18.90 -29.50 13.59
N THR A 158 18.17 -29.51 14.70
CA THR A 158 17.91 -28.29 15.49
C THR A 158 19.16 -27.89 16.28
N VAL A 159 19.38 -26.59 16.40
CA VAL A 159 20.48 -25.98 17.15
C VAL A 159 19.90 -25.36 18.41
N ASP A 160 20.32 -25.90 19.55
CA ASP A 160 19.93 -25.45 20.89
C ASP A 160 18.41 -25.38 21.12
N THR A 161 18.01 -24.71 22.20
CA THR A 161 16.62 -24.55 22.59
C THR A 161 15.96 -23.34 21.90
N PRO A 162 14.63 -23.36 21.70
CA PRO A 162 13.89 -22.19 21.24
C PRO A 162 14.14 -20.94 22.09
N SER A 163 14.13 -19.77 21.46
CA SER A 163 14.13 -18.48 22.17
C SER A 163 12.73 -18.09 22.64
N LEU A 164 12.64 -17.12 23.56
CA LEU A 164 11.38 -16.54 24.02
C LEU A 164 11.54 -15.04 24.23
N LEU A 165 10.89 -14.24 23.39
CA LEU A 165 10.91 -12.79 23.45
C LEU A 165 9.46 -12.27 23.61
N PRO A 166 9.15 -11.45 24.62
CA PRO A 166 7.82 -10.90 24.77
C PRO A 166 7.50 -9.93 23.62
N ARG A 167 6.29 -10.02 23.06
CA ARG A 167 5.78 -9.00 22.14
C ARG A 167 5.20 -7.83 22.93
N PRO A 168 5.28 -6.60 22.38
CA PRO A 168 4.53 -5.48 22.93
C PRO A 168 3.03 -5.83 23.03
N VAL A 169 2.45 -5.55 24.19
CA VAL A 169 1.00 -5.60 24.38
C VAL A 169 0.37 -4.30 23.89
N GLU A 170 -0.92 -4.35 23.52
CA GLU A 170 -1.66 -3.14 23.19
C GLU A 170 -1.62 -2.15 24.35
N ALA A 171 -1.40 -0.88 24.03
CA ALA A 171 -1.46 0.18 25.02
C ALA A 171 -2.89 0.32 25.53
N THR A 172 -3.07 0.39 26.84
CA THR A 172 -4.40 0.56 27.48
C THR A 172 -4.83 2.02 27.59
N SER A 173 -3.97 2.96 27.21
CA SER A 173 -4.22 4.40 27.25
C SER A 173 -3.81 5.06 25.94
N ALA A 174 -4.64 5.98 25.45
CA ALA A 174 -4.34 6.82 24.30
C ALA A 174 -3.07 7.66 24.54
N TRP A 175 -2.34 7.95 23.48
CA TRP A 175 -1.14 8.79 23.54
C TRP A 175 -1.47 10.24 23.24
N ALA A 176 -0.75 11.18 23.87
CA ALA A 176 -0.94 12.60 23.58
C ALA A 176 -0.55 12.89 22.12
N GLY A 177 -1.46 13.53 21.37
CA GLY A 177 -1.24 13.85 19.96
C GLY A 177 -1.40 12.66 19.01
N GLU A 178 -2.02 11.57 19.47
CA GLU A 178 -2.37 10.43 18.63
C GLU A 178 -3.34 10.87 17.52
N THR A 179 -2.84 10.85 16.29
CA THR A 179 -3.64 10.89 15.08
C THR A 179 -3.58 9.50 14.47
N PRO A 180 -4.69 8.96 13.98
CA PRO A 180 -4.68 7.66 13.32
C PRO A 180 -3.85 7.65 12.02
N TRP A 181 -3.45 8.83 11.54
CA TRP A 181 -2.65 8.98 10.33
C TRP A 181 -1.34 9.71 10.61
N PHE A 182 -0.24 9.01 10.41
CA PHE A 182 1.11 9.54 10.59
C PHE A 182 1.39 10.69 9.60
N GLY A 183 1.92 11.80 10.10
CA GLY A 183 2.22 13.00 9.29
C GLY A 183 0.99 13.87 9.00
N TYR A 184 -0.15 13.58 9.60
CA TYR A 184 -1.35 14.41 9.55
C TYR A 184 -1.53 15.15 10.86
N ARG A 185 -2.29 16.24 10.84
CA ARG A 185 -2.73 16.94 12.04
C ARG A 185 -4.24 16.93 12.13
N GLY A 186 -4.74 16.72 13.34
CA GLY A 186 -6.17 16.75 13.61
C GLY A 186 -6.80 18.08 13.19
N ASN A 187 -8.02 18.00 12.69
CA ASN A 187 -8.87 19.13 12.38
C ASN A 187 -10.29 18.85 12.91
N SER A 188 -11.08 19.90 13.14
CA SER A 188 -12.51 19.74 13.41
C SER A 188 -13.26 19.69 12.07
N PRO A 189 -14.18 18.74 11.85
CA PRO A 189 -15.00 18.73 10.65
C PRO A 189 -15.92 19.97 10.63
N SER A 190 -16.12 20.54 9.44
CA SER A 190 -17.18 21.52 9.20
C SER A 190 -18.53 20.81 9.04
N ASP A 191 -19.65 21.53 9.26
CA ASP A 191 -21.00 20.97 9.06
C ASP A 191 -21.21 20.43 7.63
N ALA A 192 -20.61 21.08 6.63
CA ALA A 192 -20.65 20.64 5.24
C ALA A 192 -19.95 19.30 5.04
N VAL A 193 -18.82 19.07 5.73
CA VAL A 193 -18.09 17.81 5.70
C VAL A 193 -18.90 16.71 6.38
N THR A 194 -19.47 16.98 7.57
CA THR A 194 -20.32 16.01 8.27
C THR A 194 -21.52 15.62 7.42
N THR A 195 -22.22 16.61 6.84
CA THR A 195 -23.37 16.37 5.95
C THR A 195 -22.99 15.54 4.73
N ALA A 196 -21.82 15.80 4.13
CA ALA A 196 -21.33 15.03 2.97
C ALA A 196 -21.02 13.57 3.34
N ILE A 197 -20.49 13.33 4.55
CA ILE A 197 -20.23 11.97 5.05
C ILE A 197 -21.54 11.24 5.33
N GLU A 198 -22.52 11.89 5.95
CA GLU A 198 -23.86 11.31 6.19
C GLU A 198 -24.54 10.93 4.87
N ALA A 199 -24.59 11.84 3.90
CA ALA A 199 -25.18 11.59 2.59
C ALA A 199 -24.45 10.47 1.82
N TRP A 200 -23.12 10.38 1.96
CA TRP A 200 -22.35 9.26 1.42
C TRP A 200 -22.71 7.94 2.09
N ALA A 201 -22.83 7.91 3.42
CA ALA A 201 -23.17 6.69 4.17
C ALA A 201 -24.55 6.17 3.77
N ASP A 202 -25.55 7.06 3.67
CA ASP A 202 -26.89 6.71 3.19
C ASP A 202 -26.84 6.08 1.79
N ALA A 203 -26.09 6.71 0.88
CA ALA A 203 -25.93 6.18 -0.47
C ALA A 203 -25.16 4.86 -0.51
N TYR A 204 -24.16 4.69 0.36
CA TYR A 204 -23.37 3.49 0.50
C TYR A 204 -24.23 2.31 0.97
N ILE A 205 -25.19 2.54 1.87
CA ILE A 205 -26.07 1.48 2.38
C ILE A 205 -27.35 1.26 1.56
N SER A 206 -27.65 2.15 0.62
CA SER A 206 -28.90 2.15 -0.15
C SER A 206 -29.11 0.94 -1.07
N GLY A 207 -28.04 0.19 -1.37
CA GLY A 207 -28.03 -0.81 -2.42
C GLY A 207 -28.07 -0.25 -3.85
N SER A 208 -28.06 1.08 -4.06
CA SER A 208 -28.09 1.71 -5.40
C SER A 208 -26.73 2.18 -5.90
N PRO A 209 -26.12 1.50 -6.91
CA PRO A 209 -24.88 1.94 -7.54
C PRO A 209 -24.98 3.35 -8.13
N LYS A 210 -26.16 3.74 -8.63
CA LYS A 210 -26.37 5.06 -9.23
C LYS A 210 -26.37 6.16 -8.17
N LEU A 211 -27.06 5.94 -7.05
CA LEU A 211 -27.10 6.89 -5.95
C LEU A 211 -25.70 7.10 -5.37
N LEU A 212 -24.97 6.01 -5.13
CA LEU A 212 -23.60 6.08 -4.61
C LEU A 212 -22.67 6.83 -5.57
N LYS A 213 -22.74 6.54 -6.88
CA LYS A 213 -21.97 7.30 -7.89
C LYS A 213 -22.31 8.79 -7.85
N GLN A 214 -23.59 9.13 -7.76
CA GLN A 214 -24.05 10.51 -7.74
C GLN A 214 -23.52 11.27 -6.52
N MET A 215 -23.58 10.64 -5.33
CA MET A 215 -23.08 11.26 -4.09
C MET A 215 -21.56 11.44 -4.09
N THR A 216 -20.83 10.49 -4.66
CA THR A 216 -19.39 10.63 -4.89
C THR A 216 -19.06 11.75 -5.89
N GLY A 217 -19.97 12.08 -6.80
CA GLY A 217 -19.77 13.16 -7.77
C GLY A 217 -18.78 12.82 -8.89
N ASP A 218 -18.54 11.53 -9.15
CA ASP A 218 -17.66 11.11 -10.24
C ASP A 218 -18.34 11.29 -11.61
N GLY A 219 -17.81 12.22 -12.40
CA GLY A 219 -18.26 12.51 -13.76
C GLY A 219 -17.80 11.51 -14.82
N LYS A 220 -16.95 10.53 -14.50
CA LYS A 220 -16.43 9.58 -15.48
C LYS A 220 -17.50 8.59 -15.93
N GLU A 221 -17.76 8.57 -17.24
CA GLU A 221 -18.64 7.56 -17.85
C GLU A 221 -18.05 6.14 -17.71
N GLY A 222 -18.92 5.13 -17.59
CA GLY A 222 -18.50 3.72 -17.53
C GLY A 222 -17.88 3.26 -16.21
N ARG A 223 -17.75 4.14 -15.20
CA ARG A 223 -17.36 3.76 -13.84
C ARG A 223 -18.57 3.56 -12.95
N SER A 224 -18.52 2.50 -12.13
CA SER A 224 -19.58 2.08 -11.21
C SER A 224 -19.05 1.96 -9.78
N TYR A 225 -19.95 2.08 -8.81
CA TYR A 225 -19.64 1.97 -7.39
C TYR A 225 -20.52 0.89 -6.75
N VAL A 226 -19.95 0.11 -5.84
CA VAL A 226 -20.65 -1.01 -5.19
C VAL A 226 -21.15 -0.56 -3.82
N PRO A 227 -22.46 -0.29 -3.66
CA PRO A 227 -23.06 -0.10 -2.35
C PRO A 227 -23.26 -1.44 -1.64
N ILE A 228 -23.40 -1.41 -0.32
CA ILE A 228 -23.95 -2.53 0.42
C ILE A 228 -25.48 -2.52 0.31
N SER A 229 -26.11 -3.69 0.43
CA SER A 229 -27.55 -3.87 0.31
C SER A 229 -28.09 -4.64 1.50
N GLY A 230 -29.37 -4.46 1.83
CA GLY A 230 -30.02 -5.12 2.97
C GLY A 230 -29.93 -4.32 4.28
N ALA A 231 -29.26 -3.17 4.29
CA ALA A 231 -29.33 -2.22 5.38
C ALA A 231 -30.65 -1.44 5.33
N GLN A 232 -31.22 -1.13 6.49
CA GLN A 232 -32.43 -0.34 6.64
C GLN A 232 -32.11 1.11 7.03
N ASP A 233 -31.12 1.29 7.91
CA ASP A 233 -30.72 2.59 8.44
C ASP A 233 -29.23 2.61 8.80
N VAL A 234 -28.65 3.81 8.87
CA VAL A 234 -27.26 4.00 9.33
C VAL A 234 -27.16 5.23 10.22
N THR A 235 -26.53 5.06 11.38
CA THR A 235 -26.05 6.19 12.18
C THR A 235 -24.56 6.39 11.91
N VAL A 236 -24.17 7.64 11.72
CA VAL A 236 -22.79 8.03 11.37
C VAL A 236 -22.16 8.76 12.54
N GLU A 237 -20.94 8.38 12.90
CA GLU A 237 -20.10 9.12 13.83
C GLU A 237 -18.76 9.46 13.16
N VAL A 238 -18.41 10.74 13.10
CA VAL A 238 -17.10 11.21 12.64
C VAL A 238 -16.17 11.32 13.85
N THR A 239 -15.32 10.32 14.05
CA THR A 239 -14.49 10.24 15.27
C THR A 239 -13.24 11.10 15.20
N THR A 240 -12.69 11.32 14.00
CA THR A 240 -11.52 12.16 13.78
C THR A 240 -11.50 12.67 12.35
N THR A 241 -11.09 13.93 12.15
CA THR A 241 -10.68 14.40 10.83
C THR A 241 -9.26 14.93 10.88
N ALA A 242 -8.57 14.86 9.76
CA ALA A 242 -7.22 15.36 9.68
C ALA A 242 -6.88 15.86 8.28
N VAL A 243 -5.88 16.75 8.27
CA VAL A 243 -5.30 17.31 7.06
C VAL A 243 -3.80 17.05 7.06
N LEU A 244 -3.20 17.04 5.87
CA LEU A 244 -1.74 16.86 5.77
C LEU A 244 -1.06 17.97 6.58
N ALA A 245 -0.19 17.59 7.51
CA ALA A 245 0.51 18.58 8.32
C ALA A 245 1.52 19.36 7.47
N PRO A 246 1.68 20.68 7.69
CA PRO A 246 2.77 21.42 7.07
C PRO A 246 4.09 20.81 7.52
N LYS A 247 5.03 20.67 6.58
CA LYS A 247 6.36 20.10 6.80
C LYS A 247 7.36 21.15 7.28
N THR A 248 7.05 22.43 7.12
CA THR A 248 7.93 23.56 7.46
C THR A 248 7.15 24.70 8.13
N LEU A 249 7.86 25.55 8.89
CA LEU A 249 7.28 26.76 9.48
C LEU A 249 6.72 27.72 8.42
N ALA A 250 7.37 27.82 7.26
CA ALA A 250 6.88 28.66 6.16
C ALA A 250 5.55 28.13 5.58
N GLU A 251 5.39 26.81 5.47
CA GLU A 251 4.13 26.18 5.08
C GLU A 251 3.05 26.40 6.15
N GLU A 252 3.44 26.44 7.43
CA GLU A 252 2.53 26.73 8.53
C GLU A 252 2.07 28.20 8.55
N GLU A 253 2.99 29.15 8.37
CA GLU A 253 2.69 30.59 8.33
C GLU A 253 1.83 30.99 7.12
N SER A 254 1.95 30.23 6.02
CA SER A 254 1.14 30.41 4.81
C SER A 254 -0.06 29.45 4.73
N TRP A 255 -0.33 28.72 5.82
CA TRP A 255 -1.35 27.67 5.81
C TRP A 255 -2.73 28.24 5.53
N LYS A 256 -3.40 27.60 4.58
CA LYS A 256 -4.83 27.76 4.33
C LYS A 256 -5.50 26.42 4.56
N GLU A 257 -6.75 26.47 4.95
CA GLU A 257 -7.55 25.26 5.09
C GLU A 257 -7.54 24.50 3.75
N PRO A 258 -7.09 23.23 3.73
CA PRO A 258 -6.91 22.50 2.49
C PRO A 258 -8.25 22.02 1.96
N ASP A 259 -8.37 22.01 0.63
CA ASP A 259 -9.55 21.57 -0.12
C ASP A 259 -9.85 20.08 0.03
N GLN A 260 -8.98 19.35 0.73
CA GLN A 260 -9.11 17.93 0.99
C GLN A 260 -8.79 17.63 2.44
N LEU A 261 -9.56 16.70 3.01
CA LEU A 261 -9.29 16.13 4.32
C LEU A 261 -9.57 14.64 4.31
N ILE A 262 -8.99 13.95 5.28
CA ILE A 262 -9.35 12.56 5.59
C ILE A 262 -10.15 12.54 6.89
N ALA A 263 -11.15 11.66 6.94
CA ALA A 263 -11.99 11.47 8.11
C ALA A 263 -12.09 9.99 8.48
N ARG A 264 -12.14 9.71 9.78
CA ARG A 264 -12.45 8.41 10.32
C ARG A 264 -13.91 8.41 10.69
N VAL A 265 -14.63 7.47 10.12
CA VAL A 265 -16.08 7.42 10.16
C VAL A 265 -16.49 6.06 10.68
N GLU A 266 -17.34 6.04 11.68
CA GLU A 266 -17.98 4.85 12.22
C GLU A 266 -19.42 4.80 11.73
N LEU A 267 -19.77 3.68 11.09
CA LEU A 267 -21.13 3.41 10.62
C LEU A 267 -21.77 2.37 11.53
N LEU A 268 -22.82 2.77 12.24
CA LEU A 268 -23.70 1.86 12.96
C LEU A 268 -24.86 1.51 12.04
N VAL A 269 -24.72 0.40 11.32
CA VAL A 269 -25.71 -0.06 10.33
C VAL A 269 -26.75 -0.93 11.02
N HIS A 270 -28.03 -0.63 10.78
CA HIS A 270 -29.14 -1.48 11.18
C HIS A 270 -29.62 -2.28 9.96
N TRP A 271 -29.63 -3.60 10.05
CA TRP A 271 -29.99 -4.47 8.93
C TRP A 271 -31.47 -4.81 8.89
N ALA A 272 -32.01 -4.97 7.68
CA ALA A 272 -33.39 -5.38 7.48
C ALA A 272 -33.63 -6.76 8.12
N GLY A 273 -34.68 -6.86 8.94
CA GLY A 273 -35.04 -8.08 9.65
C GLY A 273 -34.40 -8.23 11.04
N GLU A 274 -33.48 -7.33 11.42
CA GLU A 274 -33.00 -7.25 12.80
C GLU A 274 -33.98 -6.45 13.67
N PRO A 275 -34.18 -6.86 14.93
CA PRO A 275 -34.95 -6.05 15.87
C PRO A 275 -34.30 -4.67 16.00
N ALA A 276 -35.12 -3.63 16.13
CA ALA A 276 -34.62 -2.28 16.33
C ALA A 276 -33.71 -2.24 17.59
N PRO A 277 -32.55 -1.56 17.53
CA PRO A 277 -31.64 -1.47 18.66
C PRO A 277 -32.34 -0.80 19.84
N LYS A 278 -32.18 -1.38 21.03
CA LYS A 278 -32.68 -0.82 22.28
C LYS A 278 -31.67 0.16 22.87
N PRO A 279 -32.11 1.14 23.68
CA PRO A 279 -31.19 2.00 24.43
C PRO A 279 -30.24 1.16 25.29
N GLY A 280 -28.93 1.28 25.04
CA GLY A 280 -27.88 0.54 25.74
C GLY A 280 -27.38 -0.72 25.04
N ASP A 281 -27.93 -1.08 23.89
CA ASP A 281 -27.38 -2.16 23.07
C ASP A 281 -25.98 -1.77 22.55
N LYS A 282 -25.04 -2.72 22.61
CA LYS A 282 -23.69 -2.56 22.08
C LYS A 282 -23.69 -2.87 20.59
N SER A 283 -23.92 -1.85 19.77
CA SER A 283 -23.67 -1.96 18.32
C SER A 283 -22.17 -1.87 18.05
N VAL A 284 -21.66 -2.78 17.22
CA VAL A 284 -20.26 -2.75 16.80
C VAL A 284 -20.19 -1.95 15.48
N PRO A 285 -19.48 -0.82 15.45
CA PRO A 285 -19.42 0.01 14.25
C PRO A 285 -18.59 -0.63 13.14
N ILE A 286 -18.91 -0.30 11.89
CA ILE A 286 -18.04 -0.51 10.74
C ILE A 286 -17.23 0.77 10.54
N THR A 287 -15.92 0.70 10.72
CA THR A 287 -15.04 1.88 10.65
C THR A 287 -14.37 2.02 9.29
N PHE A 288 -14.41 3.23 8.73
CA PHE A 288 -13.77 3.61 7.48
C PHE A 288 -12.83 4.79 7.68
N ASP A 289 -11.78 4.85 6.86
CA ASP A 289 -11.15 6.10 6.51
C ASP A 289 -11.76 6.58 5.18
N VAL A 290 -12.16 7.86 5.10
CA VAL A 290 -12.77 8.47 3.91
C VAL A 290 -11.98 9.71 3.46
N LEU A 291 -11.94 9.93 2.15
CA LEU A 291 -11.36 11.14 1.53
C LEU A 291 -12.49 12.08 1.15
N VAL A 292 -12.47 13.28 1.71
CA VAL A 292 -13.42 14.35 1.44
C VAL A 292 -12.74 15.46 0.66
N ILE A 293 -13.37 15.94 -0.41
CA ILE A 293 -12.93 17.10 -1.19
C ILE A 293 -13.92 18.27 -1.07
N ASP A 294 -13.52 19.44 -1.56
CA ASP A 294 -14.32 20.68 -1.58
C ASP A 294 -14.80 21.10 -0.18
N THR A 295 -13.96 20.81 0.81
CA THR A 295 -14.21 20.92 2.26
C THR A 295 -14.52 22.34 2.74
N HIS A 296 -14.06 23.36 2.01
CA HIS A 296 -14.30 24.78 2.30
C HIS A 296 -15.64 25.29 1.74
N SER A 297 -16.39 24.45 1.03
CA SER A 297 -17.64 24.82 0.36
C SER A 297 -18.83 24.01 0.86
N ALA A 298 -20.04 24.47 0.57
CA ALA A 298 -21.27 23.70 0.79
C ALA A 298 -21.41 22.47 -0.15
N ASN A 299 -20.41 22.21 -1.01
CA ASN A 299 -20.39 21.12 -1.97
C ASN A 299 -19.37 20.04 -1.59
N ALA A 300 -19.03 19.90 -0.30
CA ALA A 300 -18.12 18.84 0.14
C ALA A 300 -18.61 17.46 -0.32
N LYS A 301 -17.69 16.57 -0.69
CA LYS A 301 -18.02 15.21 -1.18
C LYS A 301 -17.04 14.17 -0.69
N VAL A 302 -17.57 13.01 -0.30
CA VAL A 302 -16.76 11.80 -0.11
C VAL A 302 -16.47 11.18 -1.47
N VAL A 303 -15.18 11.15 -1.85
CA VAL A 303 -14.76 10.68 -3.18
C VAL A 303 -14.02 9.36 -3.19
N SER A 304 -13.62 8.88 -2.02
CA SER A 304 -12.96 7.59 -1.85
C SER A 304 -13.06 7.14 -0.40
N TRP A 305 -12.98 5.84 -0.15
CA TRP A 305 -13.01 5.26 1.19
C TRP A 305 -12.19 3.98 1.24
N GLY A 306 -11.81 3.55 2.45
CA GLY A 306 -11.07 2.32 2.68
C GLY A 306 -11.13 1.90 4.15
N GLY A 307 -10.54 0.74 4.45
CA GLY A 307 -10.41 0.28 5.82
C GLY A 307 -9.55 1.21 6.67
N VAL A 308 -9.60 1.02 7.98
CA VAL A 308 -8.76 1.72 8.97
C VAL A 308 -7.28 1.65 8.55
N GLY A 309 -6.64 2.81 8.44
CA GLY A 309 -5.24 2.97 8.00
C GLY A 309 -5.08 3.32 6.53
N ALA A 310 -6.13 3.27 5.72
CA ALA A 310 -6.06 3.61 4.30
C ALA A 310 -5.98 5.11 4.01
N GLY A 311 -6.37 5.97 4.96
CA GLY A 311 -6.55 7.42 4.77
C GLY A 311 -5.50 8.11 3.89
N PRO A 312 -4.19 8.07 4.24
CA PRO A 312 -3.13 8.73 3.48
C PRO A 312 -2.92 8.20 2.06
N GLY A 313 -3.35 6.96 1.79
CA GLY A 313 -3.27 6.32 0.48
C GLY A 313 -4.52 6.49 -0.38
N LEU A 314 -5.60 7.07 0.15
CA LEU A 314 -6.83 7.28 -0.61
C LEU A 314 -6.59 8.29 -1.73
N SER A 315 -7.02 7.93 -2.93
CA SER A 315 -7.02 8.81 -4.10
C SER A 315 -8.45 9.00 -4.60
N PRO A 316 -8.81 10.19 -5.12
CA PRO A 316 -10.16 10.44 -5.61
C PRO A 316 -10.64 9.37 -6.57
N PHE A 317 -11.83 8.84 -6.31
CA PHE A 317 -12.54 7.86 -7.14
C PHE A 317 -11.86 6.50 -7.30
N SER A 318 -10.82 6.21 -6.50
CA SER A 318 -10.03 4.96 -6.61
C SER A 318 -10.82 3.68 -6.33
N VAL A 319 -11.91 3.78 -5.58
CA VAL A 319 -12.84 2.67 -5.28
C VAL A 319 -13.83 2.36 -6.42
N GLY A 320 -13.87 3.19 -7.46
CA GLY A 320 -14.75 2.99 -8.60
C GLY A 320 -14.25 1.87 -9.52
N LEU A 321 -15.18 1.05 -10.00
CA LEU A 321 -14.91 -0.05 -10.92
C LEU A 321 -15.14 0.41 -12.36
N ASP A 322 -14.09 0.40 -13.17
CA ASP A 322 -14.17 0.73 -14.60
C ASP A 322 -14.71 -0.47 -15.40
N GLY A 323 -15.63 -0.22 -16.33
CA GLY A 323 -16.12 -1.24 -17.28
C GLY A 323 -17.08 -2.27 -16.69
N VAL A 324 -17.51 -2.10 -15.44
CA VAL A 324 -18.49 -2.99 -14.78
C VAL A 324 -19.86 -2.31 -14.75
N SER A 325 -20.90 -3.03 -15.20
CA SER A 325 -22.29 -2.60 -15.06
C SER A 325 -22.95 -3.35 -13.90
N LEU A 326 -23.33 -2.62 -12.85
CA LEU A 326 -23.98 -3.18 -11.66
C LEU A 326 -25.50 -3.08 -11.80
N LYS A 327 -26.20 -4.17 -11.43
CA LYS A 327 -27.67 -4.20 -11.40
C LYS A 327 -28.16 -3.64 -10.06
N GLU A 328 -29.24 -2.87 -10.11
CA GLU A 328 -29.97 -2.43 -8.92
C GLU A 328 -30.72 -3.62 -8.29
N PRO A 329 -30.78 -3.73 -6.95
CA PRO A 329 -31.64 -4.71 -6.29
C PRO A 329 -33.10 -4.45 -6.66
N SER A 330 -33.84 -5.52 -6.98
CA SER A 330 -35.26 -5.41 -7.31
C SER A 330 -36.05 -5.05 -6.05
N LYS A 331 -36.83 -3.97 -6.10
CA LYS A 331 -37.79 -3.64 -5.04
C LYS A 331 -38.86 -4.73 -5.01
N THR A 332 -38.79 -5.64 -4.06
CA THR A 332 -39.88 -6.60 -3.80
C THR A 332 -41.04 -5.83 -3.16
N GLY A 333 -41.98 -5.38 -3.98
CA GLY A 333 -43.26 -4.82 -3.57
C GLY A 333 -44.37 -5.83 -3.84
N THR A 334 -45.01 -6.26 -2.76
CA THR A 334 -46.43 -6.63 -2.63
C THR A 334 -47.19 -6.89 -3.93
N GLU A 335 -47.42 -8.16 -4.28
CA GLU A 335 -48.50 -8.51 -5.20
C GLU A 335 -49.83 -8.47 -4.45
N ASP A 336 -50.61 -7.49 -4.88
CA ASP A 336 -51.99 -7.20 -4.59
C ASP A 336 -52.91 -8.32 -5.11
N GLY A 337 -54.10 -8.39 -4.53
CA GLY A 337 -55.02 -9.53 -4.55
C GLY A 337 -55.42 -10.07 -5.93
N ASP A 338 -55.47 -11.40 -5.98
CA ASP A 338 -56.13 -12.23 -6.98
C ASP A 338 -57.65 -11.95 -6.96
N GLN A 339 -58.16 -11.26 -8.00
CA GLN A 339 -59.58 -11.34 -8.38
C GLN A 339 -59.71 -12.22 -9.63
N PRO A 340 -60.60 -13.23 -9.60
CA PRO A 340 -60.74 -14.20 -10.67
C PRO A 340 -61.47 -13.59 -11.87
N ASN A 341 -60.93 -13.86 -13.06
CA ASN A 341 -61.49 -13.44 -14.33
C ASN A 341 -62.75 -14.27 -14.65
N GLU A 342 -63.85 -13.58 -14.99
CA GLU A 342 -65.09 -14.16 -15.49
C GLU A 342 -64.85 -14.89 -16.84
N GLU A 343 -65.21 -16.18 -16.90
CA GLU A 343 -65.36 -16.92 -18.15
C GLU A 343 -66.68 -16.54 -18.85
N GLU A 344 -66.60 -15.99 -20.06
CA GLU A 344 -67.70 -16.00 -21.03
C GLU A 344 -67.56 -17.22 -21.99
N PRO A 345 -68.67 -17.82 -22.46
CA PRO A 345 -68.70 -19.22 -22.89
C PRO A 345 -68.37 -19.42 -24.38
N ALA A 346 -67.70 -20.54 -24.66
CA ALA A 346 -67.44 -21.02 -26.02
C ALA A 346 -68.71 -21.60 -26.67
N LYS A 347 -69.06 -21.08 -27.85
CA LYS A 347 -70.03 -21.67 -28.78
C LYS A 347 -69.41 -22.83 -29.55
N GLU A 348 -69.97 -24.01 -29.32
CA GLU A 348 -70.42 -25.03 -30.28
C GLU A 348 -69.99 -24.89 -31.76
N LYS A 349 -69.31 -25.93 -32.27
CA LYS A 349 -69.63 -26.57 -33.57
C LYS A 349 -68.96 -27.95 -33.74
N ASP A 350 -69.82 -28.95 -33.81
CA ASP A 350 -69.81 -30.21 -34.58
C ASP A 350 -68.52 -30.70 -35.26
N ALA A 351 -68.17 -31.98 -35.03
CA ALA A 351 -68.36 -33.04 -36.05
C ALA A 351 -67.95 -34.44 -35.53
N LYS A 352 -68.92 -35.38 -35.63
CA LYS A 352 -68.81 -36.79 -36.05
C LYS A 352 -67.50 -37.57 -35.80
N ASP A 353 -67.59 -38.69 -35.07
CA ASP A 353 -67.74 -40.03 -35.68
C ASP A 353 -67.86 -41.14 -34.60
N GLN A 354 -68.80 -42.06 -34.89
CA GLN A 354 -69.04 -43.41 -34.33
C GLN A 354 -69.68 -43.58 -32.94
#